data_AF-N8VC20-F1
#
_entry.id   AF-N8VC20-F1
#
_cell.length_a   1.000
_cell.length_b   1.000
_cell.length_c   1.000
_cell.angle_alpha   90.00
_cell.angle_beta   90.00
_cell.angle_gamma   90.00
#
_symmetry.space_group_name_H-M   'P 1'
#
loop_
_entity.id
_entity.type
_entity.pdbx_description
1 polymer ?
#
loop_
_entity_poly.entity_id
_entity_poly.type
_entity_poly.pdbx_seq_one_letter_code
_entity_poly.pdbx_strand_id
1 'polypeptide(L)' 'MQAPCPHCDKTLPLTYLNKVMDEMAGNQHFAYNIEHSCPHCRKKIMFSKELYTYYIINKNNEKDVIGMK' A
#
# COMPACT_ATOMS: atom_id res chain seq x y z
N MET A 1 -10.57 3.19 6.58
CA MET A 1 -10.02 1.86 6.27
C MET A 1 -8.61 1.81 6.85
N GLN A 2 -8.24 0.74 7.55
CA GLN A 2 -6.87 0.55 8.07
C GLN A 2 -6.43 -0.85 7.64
N ALA A 3 -5.25 -0.95 7.04
CA ALA A 3 -4.74 -2.20 6.49
C ALA A 3 -3.54 -2.70 7.30
N PRO A 4 -3.51 -3.99 7.67
CA PRO A 4 -2.35 -4.56 8.33
C PRO A 4 -1.16 -4.69 7.38
N CYS A 5 0.04 -4.63 7.93
CA CYS A 5 1.23 -4.96 7.19
C CYS A 5 1.26 -6.47 6.92
N PRO A 6 1.40 -6.92 5.66
CA PRO A 6 1.41 -8.35 5.32
C PRO A 6 2.62 -9.12 5.86
N HIS A 7 3.64 -8.41 6.38
CA HIS A 7 4.84 -9.02 6.93
C HIS A 7 4.81 -9.19 8.44
N CYS A 8 4.11 -8.31 9.17
CA CYS A 8 4.17 -8.28 10.63
C CYS A 8 2.80 -8.18 11.30
N ASP A 9 1.72 -8.21 10.52
CA ASP A 9 0.33 -8.12 10.96
C ASP A 9 0.00 -6.84 11.75
N LYS A 10 0.94 -5.90 11.82
CA LYS A 10 0.72 -4.62 12.50
C LYS A 10 -0.04 -3.69 11.58
N THR A 11 -1.11 -3.10 12.12
CA THR A 11 -1.89 -2.07 11.44
C THR A 11 -0.98 -0.95 10.96
N LEU A 12 -1.02 -0.67 9.65
CA LEU A 12 -0.27 0.44 9.09
C LEU A 12 -0.91 1.76 9.53
N PRO A 13 -0.11 2.74 10.00
CA PRO A 13 -0.64 4.03 10.38
C PRO A 13 -1.41 4.69 9.23
N LEU A 14 -2.57 5.29 9.52
CA LEU A 14 -3.38 5.97 8.50
C LEU A 14 -2.59 7.07 7.78
N THR A 15 -1.74 7.80 8.50
CA THR A 15 -0.84 8.83 7.94
C THR A 15 0.14 8.26 6.91
N TYR A 16 0.64 7.05 7.14
CA TYR A 16 1.49 6.34 6.20
C TYR A 16 0.68 5.91 4.97
N LEU A 17 -0.49 5.30 5.16
CA LEU A 17 -1.36 4.89 4.04
C LEU A 17 -1.78 6.07 3.16
N ASN A 18 -2.21 7.18 3.77
CA ASN A 18 -2.58 8.40 3.06
C ASN A 18 -1.43 8.95 2.24
N LYS A 19 -0.21 9.00 2.81
CA LYS A 19 0.98 9.44 2.08
C LYS A 19 1.25 8.58 0.84
N VAL A 20 1.17 7.25 0.97
CA VAL A 20 1.37 6.35 -0.17
C VAL A 20 0.25 6.53 -1.21
N MET A 21 -1.02 6.70 -0.78
CA MET A 21 -2.13 6.99 -1.69
C MET A 21 -1.96 8.31 -2.44
N ASP A 22 -1.51 9.37 -1.77
CA ASP A 22 -1.20 10.68 -2.38
C ASP A 22 -0.06 10.55 -3.40
N GLU A 23 1.01 9.82 -3.05
CA GLU A 23 2.11 9.54 -3.98
C GLU A 23 1.63 8.79 -5.23
N MET A 24 0.76 7.77 -5.06
CA MET A 24 0.17 7.03 -6.18
C MET A 24 -0.90 7.83 -6.95
N ALA A 25 -1.53 8.82 -6.32
CA ALA A 25 -2.48 9.71 -6.96
C ALA A 25 -1.78 10.77 -7.82
N GLY A 26 -0.65 11.32 -7.33
CA GLY A 26 0.09 12.39 -7.97
C GLY A 26 1.07 11.93 -9.07
N ASN A 27 1.53 10.69 -9.02
CA ASN A 27 2.46 10.17 -10.02
C ASN A 27 1.75 9.47 -11.18
N GLN A 28 1.65 10.14 -12.34
CA GLN A 28 1.23 9.51 -13.61
C GLN A 28 2.28 8.53 -14.18
N HIS A 29 3.52 8.54 -13.68
CA HIS A 29 4.63 7.75 -14.22
C HIS A 29 4.91 6.44 -13.49
N PHE A 30 4.41 6.24 -12.27
CA PHE A 30 4.59 4.94 -11.60
C PHE A 30 3.60 3.96 -12.22
N ALA A 31 4.15 2.95 -12.89
CA ALA A 31 3.42 1.90 -13.60
C ALA A 31 2.59 1.07 -12.63
N TYR A 32 1.43 1.59 -12.23
CA TYR A 32 0.41 0.96 -11.39
C TYR A 32 0.86 0.44 -10.01
N ASN A 33 2.16 0.45 -9.67
CA ASN A 33 2.71 -0.09 -8.44
C ASN A 33 3.77 0.85 -7.83
N ILE A 34 3.80 0.96 -6.50
CA ILE A 34 4.86 1.61 -5.72
C ILE A 34 5.28 0.70 -4.58
N GLU A 35 6.58 0.62 -4.30
CA GLU A 35 7.09 -0.10 -3.14
C GLU A 35 7.44 0.87 -2.01
N HIS A 36 6.92 0.63 -0.81
CA HIS A 36 7.30 1.36 0.39
C HIS A 36 7.70 0.41 1.52
N SER A 37 8.57 0.85 2.41
CA SER A 37 8.99 0.03 3.55
C SER A 37 8.04 0.21 4.73
N CYS A 38 7.58 -0.90 5.31
CA CYS A 38 6.76 -0.91 6.51
C CYS A 38 7.43 -0.11 7.65
N PRO A 39 6.74 0.82 8.31
CA PRO A 39 7.29 1.55 9.44
C PRO A 39 7.61 0.66 10.65
N HIS A 40 6.96 -0.50 10.77
CA HIS A 40 7.14 -1.40 11.91
C HIS A 40 8.23 -2.45 11.71
N CYS A 41 8.24 -3.13 10.57
CA CYS A 41 9.14 -4.26 10.32
C CYS A 41 10.18 -3.98 9.23
N ARG A 42 10.18 -2.77 8.63
CA ARG A 42 11.07 -2.32 7.55
C ARG A 42 11.11 -3.24 6.32
N LYS A 43 10.14 -4.15 6.20
CA LYS A 43 9.97 -4.99 5.01
C LYS A 43 9.28 -4.17 3.93
N LYS A 44 9.68 -4.39 2.68
CA LYS A 44 9.04 -3.79 1.53
C LYS A 44 7.61 -4.30 1.41
N ILE A 45 6.69 -3.38 1.21
CA ILE A 45 5.28 -3.61 0.91
C ILE A 45 5.06 -3.02 -0.47
N MET A 46 4.50 -3.83 -1.37
CA MET A 46 4.11 -3.33 -2.68
C MET A 46 2.66 -2.84 -2.61
N PHE A 47 2.46 -1.62 -3.06
CA PHE A 47 1.15 -1.00 -3.21
C PHE A 47 0.81 -0.94 -4.68
N SER A 48 -0.38 -1.40 -5.03
CA SER A 48 -0.88 -1.40 -6.41
C SER A 48 -2.11 -0.53 -6.53
N LYS A 49 -2.20 0.23 -7.61
CA LYS A 49 -3.35 1.01 -8.02
C LYS A 49 -3.98 0.30 -9.21
N GLU A 50 -5.12 -0.33 -9.01
CA GLU A 50 -5.88 -1.02 -10.05
C GLU A 50 -7.33 -0.54 -9.98
N LEU A 51 -7.91 -0.11 -11.12
CA LEU A 51 -9.32 0.33 -11.19
C LEU A 51 -9.71 1.35 -10.09
N TYR A 52 -8.91 2.41 -9.90
CA TYR A 52 -9.09 3.44 -8.86
C TYR A 52 -9.05 2.93 -7.41
N THR A 53 -8.73 1.66 -7.21
CA THR A 53 -8.59 1.03 -5.91
C THR A 53 -7.11 0.81 -5.61
N TYR A 54 -6.74 1.02 -4.35
CA TYR A 54 -5.41 0.83 -3.84
C TYR A 54 -5.35 -0.46 -3.03
N TYR A 55 -4.35 -1.29 -3.34
CA TYR A 55 -4.15 -2.61 -2.75
C TYR A 55 -2.76 -2.70 -2.14
N ILE A 56 -2.63 -3.46 -1.07
CA ILE A 56 -1.37 -4.01 -0.61
C ILE A 56 -1.22 -5.42 -1.18
N ILE A 57 -0.07 -5.72 -1.76
CA ILE A 57 0.27 -7.07 -2.22
C ILE A 57 1.17 -7.72 -1.17
N ASN A 58 0.70 -8.86 -0.64
CA ASN A 58 1.42 -9.63 0.35
C ASN A 58 2.43 -10.61 -0.30
N LYS A 59 3.21 -11.32 0.53
CA LYS A 59 4.20 -12.31 0.03
C LYS A 59 3.58 -13.49 -0.72
N ASN A 60 2.31 -13.80 -0.44
CA ASN A 60 1.54 -14.85 -1.10
C ASN A 60 0.86 -14.32 -2.38
N ASN A 61 1.16 -13.09 -2.78
CA ASN A 61 0.55 -12.40 -3.91
C ASN A 61 -0.96 -12.12 -3.74
N GLU A 62 -1.46 -12.14 -2.50
CA GLU A 62 -2.84 -11.76 -2.17
C GLU A 62 -2.94 -10.23 -2.05
N LYS A 63 -4.12 -9.70 -2.40
CA LYS A 63 -4.40 -8.27 -2.47
C LYS A 63 -5.33 -7.85 -1.33
N ASP A 64 -4.87 -6.97 -0.46
CA ASP A 64 -5.69 -6.35 0.59
C ASP A 64 -6.06 -4.91 0.20
N VAL A 65 -7.35 -4.60 0.15
CA VAL A 65 -7.84 -3.24 -0.19
C VAL A 65 -7.53 -2.28 0.94
N ILE A 66 -6.86 -1.18 0.62
CA ILE A 66 -6.49 -0.15 1.61
C ILE A 66 -7.22 1.18 1.41
N GLY A 67 -7.73 1.41 0.20
CA GLY A 67 -8.44 2.62 -0.14
C GLY A 67 -8.99 2.57 -1.56
N MET A 68 -9.95 3.45 -1.84
CA MET A 68 -10.56 3.63 -3.16
C MET A 68 -10.64 5.13 -3.45
N LYS A 69 -10.43 5.53 -4.70
CA LYS A 69 -10.50 6.92 -5.16
C LYS A 69 -11.79 7.17 -5.94
#